data_AF-A0A5E5QSA2-F1
#
_entry.id   AF-A0A5E5QSA2-F1
#
_cell.length_a   1.000
_cell.length_b   1.000
_cell.length_c   1.000
_cell.angle_alpha   90.00
_cell.angle_beta   90.00
_cell.angle_gamma   90.00
#
_symmetry.space_group_name_H-M   'P 1'
#
loop_
_entity.id
_entity.type
_entity.pdbx_description
1 polymer ?
#
loop_
_entity_poly.entity_id
_entity_poly.type
_entity_poly.pdbx_seq_one_letter_code
_entity_poly.pdbx_strand_id
1 'polypeptide(L)' 'MNTLNENTIEQSFIDQLVSQGYTYYNGVDISPISDNPQRESFASVILDNHFKA' A
#
# COMPACT_ATOMS: atom_id res chain seq x y z
N MET A 1 -4.25 -23.40 -14.24
CA MET A 1 -3.38 -23.44 -13.04
C MET A 1 -2.95 -22.01 -12.78
N ASN A 2 -3.21 -21.48 -11.58
CA ASN A 2 -2.63 -20.19 -11.20
C ASN A 2 -1.12 -20.40 -11.06
N THR A 3 -0.37 -19.87 -12.01
CA THR A 3 1.09 -19.84 -11.93
C THR A 3 1.47 -19.01 -10.70
N LEU A 4 2.21 -19.60 -9.77
CA LEU A 4 2.79 -18.88 -8.65
C LEU A 4 3.75 -17.83 -9.22
N ASN A 5 3.48 -16.56 -8.91
CA ASN A 5 4.29 -15.42 -9.31
C ASN A 5 4.31 -14.37 -8.18
N GLU A 6 5.11 -13.33 -8.36
CA GLU A 6 5.26 -12.23 -7.39
C GLU A 6 3.91 -11.65 -6.97
N ASN A 7 3.03 -11.30 -7.92
CA ASN A 7 1.71 -10.74 -7.62
C ASN A 7 0.87 -11.67 -6.75
N THR A 8 0.87 -12.99 -7.02
CA THR A 8 0.11 -13.95 -6.20
C THR A 8 0.67 -14.11 -4.81
N ILE A 9 1.99 -13.98 -4.64
CA ILE A 9 2.65 -14.03 -3.34
C ILE A 9 2.35 -12.74 -2.57
N GLU A 10 2.53 -11.58 -3.20
CA GLU A 10 2.25 -10.26 -2.63
C GLU A 10 0.79 -10.17 -2.14
N GLN A 11 -0.17 -10.54 -3.00
CA GLN A 11 -1.59 -10.51 -2.62
C GLN A 11 -1.88 -11.41 -1.43
N SER A 12 -1.31 -12.62 -1.37
CA SER A 12 -1.50 -13.51 -0.22
C SER A 12 -1.00 -12.91 1.10
N PHE A 13 0.11 -12.17 1.07
CA PHE A 13 0.63 -11.50 2.26
C PHE A 13 -0.18 -10.27 2.63
N ILE A 14 -0.62 -9.48 1.65
CA ILE A 14 -1.54 -8.35 1.87
C ILE A 14 -2.80 -8.85 2.58
N ASP A 15 -3.45 -9.89 2.03
CA ASP A 15 -4.68 -10.45 2.59
C ASP A 15 -4.46 -10.95 4.03
N GLN A 16 -3.35 -11.65 4.28
CA GLN A 16 -3.00 -12.13 5.62
C GLN A 16 -2.81 -10.97 6.60
N LEU A 17 -2.05 -9.93 6.25
CA LEU A 17 -1.77 -8.81 7.14
C LEU A 17 -3.03 -7.97 7.39
N VAL A 18 -3.83 -7.73 6.35
CA VAL A 18 -5.12 -7.03 6.48
C VAL A 18 -6.04 -7.78 7.42
N SER A 19 -6.08 -9.12 7.36
CA SER A 19 -6.84 -9.94 8.30
C SER A 19 -6.38 -9.79 9.77
N GLN A 20 -5.14 -9.32 9.98
CA GLN A 20 -4.55 -9.05 11.30
C GLN A 20 -4.69 -7.57 11.72
N GLY A 21 -5.38 -6.75 10.93
CA GLY A 21 -5.60 -5.33 11.22
C GLY A 21 -4.58 -4.37 10.60
N TYR A 22 -3.68 -4.84 9.74
CA TYR A 22 -2.84 -3.95 8.95
C TYR A 22 -3.68 -3.20 7.91
N THR A 23 -3.43 -1.90 7.75
CA THR A 23 -4.06 -1.14 6.67
C THR A 23 -3.11 -1.07 5.48
N TYR A 24 -3.45 -1.76 4.40
CA TYR A 24 -2.71 -1.71 3.16
C TYR A 24 -3.11 -0.49 2.33
N TYR A 25 -2.11 0.18 1.76
CA TYR A 25 -2.30 1.27 0.80
C TYR A 25 -1.50 0.94 -0.46
N ASN A 26 -2.17 0.86 -1.61
CA ASN A 26 -1.49 0.65 -2.88
C ASN A 26 -0.66 1.90 -3.23
N GLY A 27 0.60 1.69 -3.63
CA GLY A 27 1.53 2.79 -3.92
C GLY A 27 1.10 3.72 -5.06
N VAL A 28 0.36 3.22 -6.04
CA VAL A 28 -0.18 4.02 -7.16
C VAL A 28 -1.31 4.90 -6.67
N ASP A 29 -2.24 4.32 -5.90
CA ASP A 29 -3.42 5.02 -5.38
C ASP A 29 -3.04 6.19 -4.47
N ILE A 30 -1.96 6.06 -3.70
CA ILE A 30 -1.48 7.10 -2.78
C ILE A 30 -0.34 7.97 -3.33
N SER A 31 0.03 7.77 -4.60
CA SER A 31 1.16 8.49 -5.19
C SER A 31 0.91 10.00 -5.23
N PRO A 32 1.96 10.84 -5.29
CA PRO A 32 1.79 12.30 -5.31
C PRO A 32 1.00 12.85 -6.51
N ILE A 33 0.78 12.02 -7.54
CA ILE A 33 0.10 12.39 -8.79
C ILE A 33 -1.22 11.63 -8.99
N SER A 34 -1.69 10.89 -7.99
CA SER A 34 -2.99 10.20 -8.06
C SER A 34 -4.15 11.15 -7.75
N ASP A 35 -5.38 10.65 -7.91
CA ASP A 35 -6.59 11.37 -7.51
C ASP A 35 -6.79 11.41 -5.97
N ASN A 36 -6.00 10.64 -5.20
CA ASN A 36 -6.01 10.62 -3.74
C ASN A 36 -4.58 10.59 -3.16
N PRO A 37 -3.80 11.66 -3.36
CA PRO A 37 -2.40 11.67 -2.97
C PRO A 37 -2.27 11.67 -1.44
N GLN A 38 -1.58 10.68 -0.89
CA GLN A 38 -1.23 10.64 0.55
C GLN A 38 0.27 10.77 0.79
N ARG A 39 1.10 10.48 -0.22
CA ARG A 39 2.54 10.76 -0.21
C ARG A 39 2.78 12.18 -0.68
N GLU A 40 3.65 12.92 0.02
CA GLU A 40 4.07 14.25 -0.44
C GLU A 40 5.02 14.16 -1.65
N SER A 41 5.83 13.12 -1.73
CA SER A 41 6.74 12.87 -2.86
C SER A 41 6.97 11.37 -3.08
N PHE A 42 7.56 10.99 -4.22
CA PHE A 42 7.96 9.60 -4.46
C PHE A 42 9.06 9.10 -3.52
N ALA A 43 9.78 10.01 -2.86
CA ALA A 43 10.79 9.70 -1.84
C ALA A 43 10.19 9.57 -0.43
N SER A 44 8.91 9.89 -0.24
CA SER A 44 8.25 9.79 1.06
C SER A 44 8.08 8.31 1.45
N VAL A 45 8.76 7.92 2.54
CA VAL A 45 8.71 6.56 3.09
C VAL A 45 7.68 6.40 4.21
N ILE A 46 7.15 7.51 4.73
CA ILE A 46 6.12 7.56 5.79
C ILE A 46 4.94 8.41 5.26
N LEU A 47 3.72 8.00 5.61
CA LEU A 47 2.50 8.77 5.38
C LEU A 47 2.23 9.69 6.57
N ASP A 48 3.00 10.78 6.67
CA ASP A 48 3.02 11.66 7.85
C ASP A 48 1.63 12.16 8.26
N ASN A 49 0.73 12.40 7.30
CA ASN A 49 -0.63 12.87 7.57
C ASN A 49 -1.47 11.87 8.40
N HIS A 50 -1.11 10.59 8.44
CA HIS A 50 -1.80 9.59 9.25
C HIS A 50 -1.40 9.64 10.74
N PHE A 51 -0.36 10.41 11.07
CA PHE A 51 0.19 10.53 12.43
C PHE A 51 0.02 11.94 13.02
N LYS A 52 -0.49 12.89 12.23
CA LYS A 52 -0.76 14.26 12.71
C LYS A 52 -2.05 14.26 13.54
N ALA A 53 -2.02 14.93 14.70
CA ALA A 53 -3.14 15.07 15.64
C ALA A 53 -4.11 16.18 15.24
#